data_AF-A0A9D4RLA8-F1
#
_entry.id   AF-A0A9D4RLA8-F1
#
_cell.length_a   1.000
_cell.length_b   1.000
_cell.length_c   1.000
_cell.angle_alpha   90.00
_cell.angle_beta   90.00
_cell.angle_gamma   90.00
#
_symmetry.space_group_name_H-M   'P 1'
#
loop_
_entity.id
_entity.type
_entity.pdbx_description
1 polymer ?
#
loop_
_entity_poly.entity_id
_entity_poly.type
_entity_poly.pdbx_seq_one_letter_code
_entity_poly.pdbx_strand_id
1 'polypeptide(L)' 'MHRIPTKKGQIRPVINKLRNNSVKSAIMRKRAPMKSNGYRLVDDVTKPNQGLINRLLLRVENQQACVFKYVNITSV' A
#
# COMPACT_ATOMS: atom_id res chain seq x y z
N MET A 1 15.08 -1.53 -2.20
CA MET A 1 14.22 -0.33 -2.10
C MET A 1 14.43 0.51 -3.34
N HIS A 2 13.38 0.93 -4.04
CA HIS A 2 13.49 1.73 -5.27
C HIS A 2 12.53 2.92 -5.23
N ARG A 3 12.83 3.98 -5.99
CA ARG A 3 11.93 5.13 -6.18
C ARG A 3 11.14 4.94 -7.47
N ILE A 4 9.83 5.21 -7.44
CA ILE A 4 9.00 5.21 -8.64
C ILE A 4 9.24 6.52 -9.39
N PRO A 5 9.50 6.49 -10.72
CA PRO A 5 9.62 7.71 -11.51
C PRO A 5 8.36 8.58 -11.43
N THR A 6 8.53 9.88 -11.24
CA THR A 6 7.47 10.89 -11.26
C THR A 6 7.89 12.09 -12.11
N LYS A 7 6.94 13.00 -12.38
CA LYS A 7 7.21 14.26 -13.07
C LYS A 7 8.21 15.11 -12.28
N LYS A 8 9.01 15.93 -12.98
CA LYS A 8 9.94 16.87 -12.33
C LYS A 8 9.17 17.79 -11.37
N GLY A 9 9.71 17.99 -10.16
CA GLY A 9 9.08 18.77 -9.09
C GLY A 9 8.14 17.99 -8.17
N GLN A 10 7.76 16.74 -8.51
CA GLN A 10 6.96 15.89 -7.63
C GLN A 10 7.83 14.95 -6.82
N ILE A 11 7.45 14.74 -5.55
CA ILE A 11 8.17 13.81 -4.68
C ILE A 11 7.98 12.38 -5.21
N ARG A 12 9.10 11.68 -5.40
CA ARG A 12 9.12 10.31 -5.91
C ARG A 12 8.74 9.33 -4.79
N PRO A 13 7.64 8.56 -4.94
CA PRO A 13 7.27 7.54 -3.97
C PRO A 13 8.34 6.45 -3.88
N VAL A 14 8.44 5.80 -2.72
CA VAL A 14 9.34 4.67 -2.50
C VAL A 14 8.54 3.38 -2.59
N ILE A 15 8.98 2.46 -3.44
CA ILE A 15 8.49 1.08 -3.46
C ILE A 15 9.46 0.16 -2.73
N ASN A 16 8.92 -0.63 -1.81
CA ASN A 16 9.68 -1.67 -1.13
C ASN A 16 9.03 -3.04 -1.34
N LYS A 17 9.81 -3.96 -1.92
CA LYS A 17 9.41 -5.37 -2.08
C LYS A 17 9.79 -6.10 -0.79
N LEU A 18 8.79 -6.62 -0.08
CA LEU A 18 8.99 -7.37 1.15
C LEU A 18 8.90 -8.86 0.85
N ARG A 19 9.83 -9.66 1.39
CA ARG A 19 9.82 -11.11 1.20
C ARG A 19 8.73 -11.82 2.02
N ASN A 20 8.34 -11.25 3.17
CA ASN A 20 7.47 -11.91 4.12
C ASN A 20 6.14 -11.17 4.35
N ASN A 21 5.07 -11.95 4.30
CA ASN A 21 3.69 -11.54 4.50
C ASN A 21 3.43 -10.96 5.90
N SER A 22 4.02 -11.56 6.93
CA SER A 22 3.87 -11.14 8.34
C SER A 22 4.53 -9.78 8.58
N VAL A 23 5.72 -9.59 8.02
CA VAL A 23 6.48 -8.33 8.08
C VAL A 23 5.69 -7.21 7.41
N LYS A 24 5.11 -7.47 6.23
CA LYS A 24 4.24 -6.48 5.59
C LYS A 24 3.06 -6.14 6.49
N SER A 25 2.33 -7.12 7.02
CA SER A 25 1.18 -6.87 7.89
C SER A 25 1.56 -6.07 9.14
N ALA A 26 2.72 -6.35 9.75
CA ALA A 26 3.23 -5.60 10.89
C ALA A 26 3.52 -4.14 10.53
N ILE A 27 4.11 -3.88 9.36
CA ILE A 27 4.37 -2.53 8.85
C ILE A 27 3.04 -1.80 8.55
N MET A 28 2.09 -2.47 7.91
CA MET A 28 0.78 -1.86 7.56
C MET A 28 -0.04 -1.47 8.78
N ARG A 29 0.13 -2.14 9.94
CA ARG A 29 -0.49 -1.72 11.21
C ARG A 29 0.01 -0.35 11.69
N LYS A 30 1.20 0.08 11.26
CA LYS A 30 1.76 1.41 11.54
C LYS A 30 1.30 2.48 10.54
N ARG A 31 0.34 2.18 9.65
CA ARG A 31 -0.17 3.14 8.64
C ARG A 31 -0.77 4.40 9.27
N ALA A 32 -1.57 4.26 10.32
CA ALA A 32 -2.21 5.39 10.99
C ALA A 32 -1.20 6.39 11.60
N PRO A 33 -0.21 5.96 12.42
CA PRO A 33 0.80 6.87 12.95
C PRO A 33 1.76 7.43 11.88
N MET A 34 1.98 6.70 10.77
CA MET A 34 2.73 7.27 9.64
C MET A 34 1.97 8.43 8.99
N LYS A 35 0.64 8.30 8.86
CA LYS A 35 -0.22 9.34 8.27
C LYS A 35 -0.21 10.62 9.11
N SER A 36 -0.24 10.51 10.43
CA SER A 36 -0.13 11.69 11.31
C SER A 36 1.21 12.41 11.15
N ASN A 37 2.27 11.69 10.77
CA ASN A 37 3.60 12.26 10.53
C ASN A 37 3.78 12.80 9.10
N GLY A 38 2.70 12.96 8.33
CA GLY A 38 2.77 13.46 6.95
C GLY A 38 3.21 12.41 5.92
N TYR A 39 3.29 11.13 6.28
CA TYR A 39 3.67 10.06 5.36
C TYR A 39 2.49 9.12 5.08
N ARG A 40 2.26 8.82 3.81
CA ARG A 40 1.25 7.87 3.37
C ARG A 40 1.87 6.51 3.07
N LEU A 41 1.45 5.50 3.83
CA LEU A 41 1.81 4.10 3.62
C LEU A 41 0.66 3.36 2.91
N VAL A 42 0.88 2.87 1.70
CA VAL A 42 -0.16 2.24 0.86
C VAL A 42 0.31 0.88 0.36
N ASP A 43 -0.63 -0.02 0.13
CA ASP A 43 -0.35 -1.24 -0.63
C ASP A 43 -0.20 -0.92 -2.11
N ASP A 44 0.84 -1.43 -2.75
CA ASP A 44 0.94 -1.38 -4.21
C ASP A 44 0.08 -2.50 -4.78
N VAL A 45 -1.04 -2.11 -5.37
CA VAL A 45 -1.98 -2.99 -6.04
C VAL A 45 -2.22 -2.48 -7.44
N THR A 46 -2.31 -3.39 -8.40
CA THR A 46 -2.64 -3.02 -9.78
C THR A 46 -4.06 -2.45 -9.84
N LYS A 47 -4.32 -1.58 -10.82
CA LYS A 47 -5.65 -0.96 -11.00
C LYS A 47 -6.80 -1.99 -11.09
N PRO A 48 -6.67 -3.12 -11.84
CA PRO A 48 -7.70 -4.15 -11.84
C PRO A 48 -7.92 -4.78 -10.45
N ASN A 49 -6.84 -5.03 -9.71
CA ASN A 49 -6.91 -5.61 -8.37
C ASN A 49 -7.56 -4.65 -7.38
N GLN A 50 -7.31 -3.34 -7.49
CA GLN A 50 -8.02 -2.34 -6.68
C GLN A 50 -9.53 -2.36 -6.94
N GLY A 51 -9.94 -2.48 -8.21
CA GLY A 51 -11.36 -2.61 -8.57
C GLY A 51 -12.01 -3.88 -8.02
N LEU A 52 -11.28 -5.01 -8.02
CA LEU A 52 -11.72 -6.25 -7.38
C LEU A 52 -11.86 -6.08 -5.86
N ILE A 53 -10.85 -5.53 -5.19
CA ILE A 53 -10.88 -5.26 -3.75
C ILE A 53 -12.07 -4.39 -3.38
N ASN A 54 -12.30 -3.30 -4.11
CA ASN A 54 -13.44 -2.40 -3.83
C ASN A 54 -14.78 -3.14 -3.98
N ARG A 55 -14.95 -3.96 -5.02
CA ARG A 55 -16.16 -4.76 -5.21
C ARG A 55 -16.35 -5.82 -4.12
N LEU A 56 -15.27 -6.43 -3.66
CA LEU A 56 -15.30 -7.41 -2.57
C LEU A 56 -15.62 -6.74 -1.24
N LEU A 57 -15.01 -5.60 -0.92
CA LEU A 57 -15.31 -4.83 0.29
C LEU A 57 -16.76 -4.34 0.34
N LEU A 58 -17.37 -4.05 -0.81
CA LEU A 58 -18.77 -3.67 -0.91
C LEU A 58 -19.75 -4.86 -0.80
N ARG A 59 -19.27 -6.10 -0.99
CA ARG A 59 -20.11 -7.31 -1.01
C ARG A 59 -19.88 -8.26 0.18
N VAL A 60 -18.78 -8.12 0.89
CA VAL A 60 -18.34 -9.08 1.90
C VAL A 60 -18.33 -8.41 3.27
N GLU A 61 -19.31 -8.76 4.09
CA GLU A 61 -19.35 -8.41 5.51
C GLU A 61 -18.26 -9.12 6.32
N ASN A 62 -17.67 -10.23 5.85
CA ASN A 62 -16.61 -10.91 6.59
C ASN A 62 -15.89 -11.97 5.73
N GLN A 63 -14.58 -12.10 5.96
CA GLN A 63 -13.68 -13.23 5.62
C GLN A 63 -12.76 -13.10 4.37
N GLN A 64 -11.46 -12.98 4.69
CA GLN A 64 -10.28 -13.43 3.95
C GLN A 64 -10.08 -12.92 2.50
N ALA A 65 -9.68 -11.66 2.37
CA ALA A 65 -9.06 -11.15 1.14
C ALA A 65 -7.54 -11.46 1.13
N CYS A 66 -7.11 -12.30 0.18
CA CYS A 66 -5.69 -12.58 -0.08
C CYS A 66 -5.10 -11.47 -0.96
N VAL A 67 -4.26 -10.59 -0.39
CA VAL A 67 -3.69 -9.44 -1.10
C VAL A 67 -2.20 -9.67 -1.40
N PHE A 68 -1.82 -9.70 -2.68
CA PHE A 68 -0.43 -9.72 -3.17
C PHE A 68 0.28 -8.38 -2.89
N LYS A 69 1.59 -8.42 -2.60
CA LYS A 69 2.19 -7.52 -1.61
C LYS A 69 3.37 -6.66 -2.11
N TYR A 70 3.12 -5.38 -2.40
CA TYR A 70 4.13 -4.33 -2.21
C TYR A 70 3.65 -3.20 -1.33
N VAL A 71 4.59 -2.45 -0.76
CA VAL A 71 4.36 -1.29 0.10
C VAL A 71 4.91 -0.07 -0.62
N ASN A 72 4.04 0.91 -0.83
CA ASN A 72 4.37 2.21 -1.40
C ASN A 72 4.35 3.26 -0.28
N ILE A 73 5.43 4.01 -0.13
CA ILE A 73 5.56 5.11 0.83
C ILE A 73 5.62 6.42 0.04
N THR A 74 4.64 7.29 0.27
CA THR A 74 4.55 8.61 -0.36
C THR A 74 4.58 9.67 0.74
N SER A 75 5.45 10.67 0.66
CA SER A 75 5.35 11.86 1.54
C SER A 75 4.26 12.78 1.00
N VAL A 76 3.45 13.33 1.91
CA VAL A 76 2.44 14.35 1.61
C VAL A 76 3.08 15.73 1.64
#